data_AF-A0A4R7FU22-F1
#
_entry.id   AF-A0A4R7FU22-F1
#
_cell.length_a   1.000
_cell.length_b   1.000
_cell.length_c   1.000
_cell.angle_alpha   90.00
_cell.angle_beta   90.00
_cell.angle_gamma   90.00
#
_symmetry.space_group_name_H-M   'P 1'
#
loop_
_entity.id
_entity.type
_entity.pdbx_description
1 polymer ?
#
loop_
_entity_poly.entity_id
_entity_poly.type
_entity_poly.pdbx_seq_one_letter_code
_entity_poly.pdbx_strand_id
1 'polypeptide(L)'
;MALTAWETYVEDRAIEAVTARLKAVNGSPIGDFVNNKLTEELKRFHNPNAEKTKRLFLDYLQVDVTAGWVWLHYDTALAKKPLDHLISRRGDVVHRSKQVTVGAPLPHLVKRDDLDKAIRFLTGLVNATEHALEGE
;
A
#
# COMPACT_ATOMS: atom_id res chain seq x y z
N MET A 1 -5.13 -5.66 10.90
CA MET A 1 -5.96 -4.57 10.36
C MET A 1 -5.15 -3.41 9.84
N ALA A 2 -4.10 -2.91 10.54
CA ALA A 2 -3.31 -1.77 10.06
C ALA A 2 -2.80 -1.91 8.61
N LEU A 3 -2.24 -3.07 8.24
CA LEU A 3 -1.77 -3.26 6.87
C LEU A 3 -2.92 -3.31 5.85
N THR A 4 -4.05 -3.96 6.18
CA THR A 4 -5.26 -3.94 5.34
C THR A 4 -5.80 -2.51 5.19
N ALA A 5 -5.80 -1.72 6.26
CA ALA A 5 -6.21 -0.33 6.20
C ALA A 5 -5.26 0.50 5.31
N TRP A 6 -3.95 0.25 5.36
CA TRP A 6 -2.99 0.87 4.45
C TRP A 6 -3.26 0.47 2.99
N GLU A 7 -3.55 -0.80 2.69
CA GLU A 7 -3.90 -1.24 1.33
C GLU A 7 -5.14 -0.52 0.81
N THR A 8 -6.23 -0.51 1.59
CA THR A 8 -7.47 0.19 1.23
C THR A 8 -7.21 1.69 1.02
N TYR A 9 -6.43 2.31 1.90
CA TYR A 9 -6.05 3.71 1.76
C TYR A 9 -5.29 3.98 0.44
N VAL A 10 -4.37 3.10 0.03
CA VAL A 10 -3.65 3.25 -1.25
C VAL A 10 -4.59 3.12 -2.45
N GLU A 11 -5.54 2.18 -2.40
CA GLU A 11 -6.58 2.01 -3.44
C GLU A 11 -7.44 3.26 -3.56
N ASP A 12 -8.00 3.73 -2.44
CA ASP A 12 -8.78 4.96 -2.38
C ASP A 12 -7.96 6.16 -2.85
N ARG A 13 -6.64 6.17 -2.57
CA ARG A 13 -5.76 7.26 -2.99
C ARG A 13 -5.49 7.33 -4.47
N ALA A 14 -5.31 6.19 -5.12
CA ALA A 14 -5.30 6.14 -6.57
C ALA A 14 -6.65 6.58 -7.16
N ILE A 15 -7.78 6.14 -6.60
CA ILE A 15 -9.12 6.50 -7.11
C ILE A 15 -9.35 8.01 -7.05
N GLU A 16 -9.14 8.66 -5.90
CA GLU A 16 -9.40 10.10 -5.76
C GLU A 16 -8.49 10.92 -6.69
N ALA A 17 -7.20 10.58 -6.76
CA ALA A 17 -6.25 11.30 -7.61
C ALA A 17 -6.58 11.14 -9.11
N VAL A 18 -6.92 9.93 -9.57
CA VAL A 18 -7.32 9.70 -10.96
C VAL A 18 -8.64 10.40 -11.27
N THR A 19 -9.60 10.36 -10.35
CA THR A 19 -10.89 11.05 -10.50
C THR A 19 -10.69 12.56 -10.63
N ALA A 20 -9.80 13.14 -9.81
CA ALA A 20 -9.44 14.55 -9.90
C ALA A 20 -8.81 14.90 -11.25
N ARG A 21 -7.86 14.07 -11.73
CA ARG A 21 -7.18 14.26 -13.02
C ARG A 21 -8.11 14.14 -14.22
N LEU A 22 -9.10 13.24 -14.16
CA LEU A 22 -10.06 13.02 -15.23
C LEU A 22 -11.27 13.96 -15.19
N LYS A 23 -11.33 14.89 -14.23
CA LYS A 23 -12.49 15.78 -14.03
C LYS A 23 -12.95 16.50 -15.29
N ALA A 24 -12.02 16.93 -16.14
CA ALA A 24 -12.31 17.63 -17.40
C ALA A 24 -12.91 16.73 -18.49
N VAL A 25 -12.71 15.41 -18.40
CA VAL A 25 -13.15 14.41 -19.38
C VAL A 25 -14.16 13.42 -18.79
N ASN A 26 -14.74 13.75 -17.64
CA ASN A 26 -15.69 12.88 -16.97
C ASN A 26 -16.96 12.66 -17.82
N GLY A 27 -17.41 11.41 -17.95
CA GLY A 27 -18.53 11.02 -18.81
C GLY A 27 -18.20 10.97 -20.31
N SER A 28 -16.94 11.16 -20.70
CA SER A 28 -16.48 10.87 -22.06
C SER A 28 -16.06 9.40 -22.19
N PRO A 29 -16.08 8.82 -23.40
CA PRO A 29 -15.62 7.45 -23.61
C PRO A 29 -14.20 7.19 -23.13
N ILE A 30 -13.31 8.19 -23.20
CA ILE A 30 -11.94 8.07 -22.71
C ILE A 30 -11.87 8.10 -21.17
N GLY A 31 -12.65 8.96 -20.51
CA GLY A 31 -12.75 9.00 -19.05
C GLY A 31 -13.30 7.68 -18.50
N ASP A 32 -14.37 7.18 -19.11
CA ASP A 32 -15.00 5.90 -18.74
C ASP A 32 -14.04 4.73 -18.95
N PHE A 33 -13.29 4.71 -20.06
CA PHE A 33 -12.29 3.69 -20.32
C PHE A 33 -11.20 3.66 -19.23
N VAL A 34 -10.64 4.82 -18.85
CA VAL A 34 -9.59 4.88 -17.82
C VAL A 34 -10.14 4.45 -16.46
N ASN A 35 -11.33 4.91 -16.07
CA ASN A 35 -11.97 4.52 -14.80
C ASN A 35 -12.26 3.01 -14.74
N ASN A 36 -12.78 2.42 -15.82
CA ASN A 36 -13.02 0.98 -15.90
C ASN A 36 -11.73 0.18 -15.81
N LYS A 37 -10.67 0.64 -16.49
CA LYS A 37 -9.36 0.01 -16.44
C LYS A 37 -8.75 0.06 -15.03
N LEU A 38 -8.80 1.22 -14.37
CA LEU A 38 -8.36 1.37 -12.98
C LEU A 38 -9.12 0.42 -12.06
N THR A 39 -10.45 0.36 -12.19
CA THR A 39 -11.30 -0.53 -11.39
C THR A 39 -10.90 -2.00 -11.56
N GLU A 40 -10.65 -2.45 -12.79
CA GLU A 40 -10.18 -3.82 -13.06
C GLU A 40 -8.78 -4.10 -12.51
N GLU A 41 -7.91 -3.10 -12.49
CA GLU A 41 -6.58 -3.22 -11.91
C GLU A 41 -6.63 -3.30 -10.38
N LEU A 42 -7.44 -2.47 -9.73
CA LEU A 42 -7.63 -2.49 -8.28
C LEU A 42 -8.24 -3.81 -7.79
N LYS A 43 -9.15 -4.43 -8.57
CA LYS A 43 -9.64 -5.80 -8.31
C LYS A 43 -8.52 -6.85 -8.23
N ARG A 44 -7.35 -6.58 -8.81
CA ARG A 44 -6.18 -7.48 -8.81
C ARG A 44 -5.05 -6.96 -7.92
N PHE A 45 -5.24 -5.83 -7.25
CA PHE A 45 -4.23 -5.14 -6.45
C PHE A 45 -4.03 -5.77 -5.06
N HIS A 46 -4.05 -7.09 -4.97
CA HIS A 46 -3.83 -7.80 -3.72
C HIS A 46 -2.33 -7.93 -3.42
N ASN A 47 -1.97 -7.87 -2.13
CA ASN A 47 -0.57 -7.87 -1.66
C ASN A 47 0.25 -6.77 -2.38
N PRO A 48 -0.09 -5.49 -2.20
CA PRO A 48 0.52 -4.40 -2.94
C PRO A 48 1.87 -4.03 -2.31
N ASN A 49 2.92 -4.64 -2.83
CA ASN A 49 4.29 -4.32 -2.46
C ASN A 49 4.70 -2.94 -3.02
N ALA A 50 5.90 -2.50 -2.68
CA ALA A 50 6.42 -1.21 -3.14
C ALA A 50 6.36 -1.05 -4.67
N GLU A 51 6.71 -2.10 -5.41
CA GLU A 51 6.75 -2.05 -6.88
C GLU A 51 5.35 -1.98 -7.50
N LYS A 52 4.39 -2.76 -7.00
CA LYS A 52 2.99 -2.69 -7.44
C LYS A 52 2.40 -1.31 -7.16
N THR A 53 2.69 -0.76 -5.97
CA THR A 53 2.23 0.58 -5.58
C THR A 53 2.85 1.64 -6.50
N LYS A 54 4.17 1.59 -6.73
CA LYS A 54 4.85 2.45 -7.69
C LYS A 54 4.20 2.40 -9.07
N ARG A 55 3.98 1.21 -9.60
CA ARG A 55 3.42 1.01 -10.93
C ARG A 55 2.00 1.59 -11.04
N LEU A 56 1.14 1.36 -10.04
CA LEU A 56 -0.21 1.91 -10.01
C LEU A 56 -0.21 3.44 -10.14
N PHE A 57 0.63 4.14 -9.37
CA PHE A 57 0.69 5.60 -9.44
C PHE A 57 1.37 6.09 -10.72
N LEU A 58 2.40 5.42 -11.22
CA LEU A 58 3.02 5.78 -12.49
C LEU A 58 2.07 5.60 -13.69
N ASP A 59 1.35 4.48 -13.76
CA ASP A 59 0.54 4.15 -14.93
C ASP A 59 -0.64 5.12 -15.10
N TYR A 60 -1.23 5.61 -14.00
CA TYR A 60 -2.43 6.45 -14.06
C TYR A 60 -2.16 7.94 -13.77
N LEU A 61 -1.15 8.26 -12.97
CA LEU A 61 -0.85 9.63 -12.54
C LEU A 61 0.52 10.10 -13.03
N GLN A 62 1.36 9.23 -13.60
CA GLN A 62 2.74 9.57 -13.98
C GLN A 62 3.58 10.05 -12.78
N VAL A 63 3.23 9.63 -11.57
CA VAL A 63 3.91 9.97 -10.32
C VAL A 63 4.60 8.73 -9.75
N ASP A 64 5.92 8.79 -9.55
CA ASP A 64 6.61 7.79 -8.73
C ASP A 64 6.42 8.12 -7.26
N VAL A 65 5.30 7.68 -6.69
CA VAL A 65 4.96 7.93 -5.28
C VAL A 65 6.05 7.42 -4.32
N THR A 66 6.80 6.40 -4.72
CA THR A 66 7.88 5.84 -3.90
C THR A 66 9.12 6.73 -3.86
N ALA A 67 9.31 7.62 -4.84
CA ALA A 67 10.38 8.60 -4.81
C ALA A 67 10.21 9.58 -3.63
N GLY A 68 8.97 9.85 -3.20
CA GLY A 68 8.67 10.68 -2.04
C GLY A 68 8.68 9.94 -0.70
N TRP A 69 8.94 8.63 -0.68
CA TRP A 69 9.02 7.82 0.54
C TRP A 69 10.28 8.10 1.35
N VAL A 70 10.35 9.30 1.92
CA VAL A 70 11.47 9.79 2.72
C VAL A 70 10.92 10.41 4.00
N TRP A 71 11.28 9.84 5.15
CA TRP A 71 10.92 10.39 6.46
C TRP A 71 11.87 9.87 7.54
N LEU A 72 12.19 10.71 8.53
CA LEU A 72 13.11 10.35 9.61
C LEU A 72 14.44 9.80 9.07
N HIS A 73 14.69 8.50 9.26
CA HIS A 73 15.87 7.76 8.81
C HIS A 73 15.60 6.84 7.61
N TYR A 74 14.37 6.85 7.08
CA TYR A 74 14.01 6.12 5.87
C TYR A 74 14.30 7.01 4.66
N ASP A 75 15.11 6.48 3.74
CA ASP A 75 15.14 6.90 2.35
C ASP A 75 14.24 5.98 1.50
N THR A 76 14.05 6.35 0.22
CA THR A 76 13.23 5.57 -0.72
C THR A 76 13.60 4.09 -0.75
N ALA A 77 14.90 3.74 -0.73
CA ALA A 77 15.33 2.35 -0.82
C ALA A 77 15.05 1.59 0.50
N LEU A 78 15.25 2.27 1.63
CA LEU A 78 15.02 1.74 2.97
C LEU A 78 13.53 1.62 3.30
N ALA A 79 12.65 2.44 2.71
CA ALA A 79 11.21 2.37 2.94
C ALA A 79 10.55 1.15 2.24
N LYS A 80 11.06 0.74 1.08
CA LYS A 80 10.48 -0.36 0.28
C LYS A 80 10.58 -1.72 0.98
N LYS A 81 11.75 -2.03 1.54
CA LYS A 81 12.02 -3.35 2.15
C LYS A 81 11.10 -3.67 3.35
N PRO A 82 10.90 -2.78 4.34
CA PRO A 82 9.99 -3.02 5.45
C PRO A 82 8.54 -3.21 5.00
N LEU A 83 8.06 -2.44 4.02
CA LEU A 83 6.72 -2.62 3.48
C LEU A 83 6.54 -4.03 2.90
N ASP A 84 7.43 -4.43 2.00
CA ASP A 84 7.40 -5.75 1.36
C ASP A 84 7.48 -6.86 2.41
N HIS A 85 8.31 -6.68 3.44
CA HIS A 85 8.40 -7.61 4.56
C HIS A 85 7.09 -7.71 5.35
N LEU A 86 6.43 -6.59 5.66
CA LEU A 86 5.14 -6.58 6.37
C LEU A 86 4.05 -7.31 5.58
N ILE A 87 4.02 -7.13 4.25
CA ILE A 87 3.06 -7.81 3.35
C ILE A 87 3.30 -9.30 3.32
N SER A 88 4.56 -9.73 3.18
CA SER A 88 4.93 -11.16 3.24
C SER A 88 4.53 -11.76 4.59
N ARG A 89 4.93 -11.11 5.70
CA ARG A 89 4.68 -11.58 7.06
C ARG A 89 3.20 -11.70 7.37
N ARG A 90 2.35 -10.80 6.83
CA ARG A 90 0.89 -10.95 6.93
C ARG A 90 0.43 -12.28 6.33
N GLY A 91 0.91 -12.62 5.13
CA GLY A 91 0.61 -13.89 4.47
C GLY A 91 0.95 -15.07 5.39
N ASP A 92 2.17 -15.09 5.92
CA ASP A 92 2.64 -16.16 6.81
C ASP A 92 1.78 -16.30 8.08
N VAL A 93 1.41 -15.19 8.70
CA VAL A 93 0.55 -15.16 9.91
C VAL A 93 -0.81 -15.79 9.62
N VAL A 94 -1.43 -15.47 8.48
CA VAL A 94 -2.74 -16.00 8.07
C VAL A 94 -2.68 -17.50 7.78
N HIS A 95 -1.55 -18.01 7.27
CA HIS A 95 -1.37 -19.43 7.05
C HIS A 95 -1.09 -20.21 8.36
N ARG A 96 -0.33 -19.64 9.31
CA ARG A 96 0.02 -20.30 10.58
C ARG A 96 -1.12 -20.37 11.59
N SER A 97 -2.02 -19.38 11.64
CA SER A 97 -3.17 -19.39 12.55
C SER A 97 -4.12 -20.58 12.34
N LYS A 98 -4.01 -21.30 11.21
CA LYS A 98 -4.79 -22.50 10.90
C LYS A 98 -4.22 -23.80 11.51
N GLN A 99 -2.98 -23.80 12.03
CA GLN A 99 -2.35 -25.00 12.59
C GLN A 99 -2.51 -25.01 14.13
N VAL A 100 -3.51 -25.74 14.63
CA VAL A 100 -3.64 -26.02 16.07
C VAL A 100 -2.66 -27.13 16.43
N THR A 101 -1.60 -26.79 17.17
CA THR A 101 -0.63 -27.76 17.67
C THR A 101 -1.00 -28.14 19.11
N VAL A 102 -1.18 -29.44 19.37
CA VAL A 102 -1.43 -29.97 20.72
C VAL A 102 -0.08 -30.03 21.45
N GLY A 103 0.13 -29.17 22.45
CA GLY A 103 1.39 -29.08 23.20
C GLY A 103 1.62 -27.73 23.89
N ALA A 104 2.85 -27.48 24.33
CA ALA A 104 3.25 -26.21 24.94
C ALA A 104 3.02 -25.01 23.99
N PRO A 105 2.64 -23.83 24.50
CA PRO A 105 2.34 -22.67 23.67
C PRO A 105 3.56 -22.26 22.84
N LEU A 106 3.36 -22.15 21.53
CA LEU A 106 4.40 -21.68 20.61
C LEU A 106 4.82 -20.25 20.94
N PRO A 107 6.08 -19.87 20.69
CA PRO A 107 6.53 -18.48 20.82
C PRO A 107 5.65 -17.51 20.01
N HIS A 108 5.39 -16.32 20.55
CA HIS A 108 4.64 -15.28 19.87
C HIS A 108 5.25 -14.98 18.49
N LEU A 109 4.46 -15.18 17.43
CA LEU A 109 4.88 -14.93 16.05
C LEU A 109 5.14 -13.44 15.79
N VAL A 110 4.41 -12.56 16.49
CA VAL A 110 4.57 -11.11 16.46
C VAL A 110 4.72 -10.63 17.89
N LYS A 111 5.87 -10.01 18.20
CA LYS A 111 6.11 -9.41 19.51
C LYS A 111 5.46 -8.03 19.59
N ARG A 112 5.22 -7.52 20.81
CA ARG A 112 4.71 -6.16 21.03
C ARG A 112 5.55 -5.11 20.29
N ASP A 113 6.86 -5.21 20.38
CA ASP A 113 7.78 -4.25 19.75
C ASP A 113 7.73 -4.30 18.22
N ASP A 114 7.51 -5.48 17.64
CA ASP A 114 7.34 -5.64 16.19
C ASP A 114 6.07 -4.91 15.72
N LEU A 115 4.98 -5.04 16.50
CA LEU A 115 3.72 -4.38 16.21
C LEU A 115 3.83 -2.86 16.29
N ASP A 116 4.45 -2.34 17.36
CA ASP A 116 4.65 -0.89 17.53
C ASP A 116 5.48 -0.29 16.39
N LYS A 117 6.59 -0.97 16.00
CA LYS A 117 7.40 -0.58 14.85
C LYS A 117 6.62 -0.59 13.54
N ALA A 118 5.81 -1.61 13.31
CA ALA A 118 4.99 -1.71 12.10
C ALA A 118 3.96 -0.58 12.00
N ILE A 119 3.29 -0.23 13.10
CA ILE A 119 2.33 0.87 13.13
C ILE A 119 3.02 2.19 12.83
N ARG A 120 4.12 2.50 13.52
CA ARG A 120 4.90 3.74 13.30
C ARG A 120 5.41 3.85 11.86
N PHE A 121 5.90 2.73 11.31
CA PHE A 121 6.33 2.66 9.92
C PHE A 121 5.18 2.98 8.96
N LEU A 122 4.01 2.35 9.12
CA LEU A 122 2.85 2.59 8.25
C LEU A 122 2.35 4.02 8.35
N THR A 123 2.34 4.63 9.55
CA THR A 123 1.99 6.05 9.70
C THR A 123 2.95 6.95 8.93
N GLY A 124 4.26 6.72 9.04
CA GLY A 124 5.26 7.48 8.29
C GLY A 124 5.13 7.30 6.77
N LEU A 125 4.86 6.07 6.34
CA LEU A 125 4.64 5.73 4.93
C LEU A 125 3.42 6.44 4.33
N VAL A 126 2.29 6.46 5.06
CA VAL A 126 1.08 7.19 4.66
C VAL A 126 1.39 8.67 4.50
N ASN A 127 2.00 9.30 5.50
CA ASN A 127 2.34 10.71 5.45
C ASN A 127 3.25 11.01 4.24
N ALA A 128 4.31 10.22 4.03
CA ALA A 128 5.21 10.42 2.90
C ALA A 128 4.52 10.21 1.53
N THR A 129 3.54 9.31 1.47
CA THR A 129 2.71 9.08 0.28
C THR A 129 1.84 10.31 -0.03
N GLU A 130 1.18 10.90 0.98
CA GLU A 130 0.40 12.13 0.81
C GLU A 130 1.29 13.28 0.29
N HIS A 131 2.45 13.51 0.92
CA HIS A 131 3.37 14.58 0.50
C HIS A 131 3.86 14.40 -0.94
N ALA A 132 4.06 13.15 -1.39
CA ALA A 132 4.44 12.85 -2.76
C ALA A 132 3.35 13.18 -3.79
N LEU A 133 2.09 13.23 -3.36
CA LEU A 133 0.92 13.53 -4.20
C LEU A 133 0.50 15.01 -4.14
N GLU A 134 0.83 15.72 -3.07
CA GLU A 134 0.61 17.18 -2.95
C GLU A 134 1.45 18.00 -3.94
N GLY A 135 2.48 17.39 -4.55
CA GLY A 135 3.33 18.02 -5.57
C GLY A 135 2.76 18.03 -6.99
N GLU A 136 1.55 17.50 -7.20
CA GLU A 136 0.79 17.48 -8.48
C GLU A 136 -0.33 18.54 -8.49
#